data_AF-M7ZPE1-F1
#
_entry.id   AF-M7ZPE1-F1
#
_cell.length_a   1.000
_cell.length_b   1.000
_cell.length_c   1.000
_cell.angle_alpha   90.00
_cell.angle_beta   90.00
_cell.angle_gamma   90.00
#
_symmetry.space_group_name_H-M   'P 1'
#
loop_
_entity.id
_entity.type
_entity.pdbx_description
1 polymer ?
#
loop_
_entity_poly.entity_id
_entity_poly.type
_entity_poly.pdbx_seq_one_letter_code
_entity_poly.pdbx_strand_id
1 'polypeptide(L)'
;MRSWGIISLTVAYFWQLYTLSILVKLHEAVPGRRYNRYVELAQAAFGEKLGVWLALFPTIYLSAGTATALILVGGETMKLFYQIVCGPLCTPSPISTVEWYLVFTSLAVILSQLPNLNSIAGLSLIGGATAIMYCTMSWVLSVSQQRPTAVSYEQVRSTSFGSSLFSTLNALGIIAFAFRGHNLSLEIQMPPGGILTALYIFHGHDISRGLLAATFLLVVFNCLSSFQIYSMPVFDSFEAFYTGRTNRPCSVWVRSGFRIFYGFISLFIGIALPFLSSLAGLLGGLTLPVTFAYPCFMWICIKKPERFSYSWYVNWGLALLGTAFSLASSVGGVWSIINTGMKLKFFKPN
;
A
#
# COMPACT_ATOMS: atom_id res chain seq x y z
N MET A 1 15.62 17.19 -11.56
CA MET A 1 15.17 16.06 -10.70
C MET A 1 14.20 15.07 -11.38
N ARG A 2 13.47 15.42 -12.46
CA ARG A 2 12.56 14.48 -13.16
C ARG A 2 13.22 13.15 -13.59
N SER A 3 14.43 13.18 -14.15
CA SER A 3 15.13 11.96 -14.59
C SER A 3 15.57 11.06 -13.42
N TRP A 4 15.90 11.64 -12.27
CA TRP A 4 16.34 10.88 -11.08
C TRP A 4 15.20 10.04 -10.48
N GLY A 5 13.97 10.55 -10.51
CA GLY A 5 12.80 9.77 -10.10
C GLY A 5 12.58 8.55 -10.98
N ILE A 6 12.62 8.74 -12.31
CA ILE A 6 12.46 7.64 -13.28
C ILE A 6 13.57 6.59 -13.10
N ILE A 7 14.83 7.03 -12.98
CA ILE A 7 15.96 6.12 -12.74
C ILE A 7 15.75 5.33 -11.44
N SER A 8 15.35 6.00 -10.36
CA SER A 8 15.09 5.36 -9.07
C SER A 8 13.97 4.32 -9.15
N LEU A 9 12.86 4.62 -9.84
CA LEU A 9 11.76 3.69 -10.05
C LEU A 9 12.21 2.46 -10.86
N THR A 10 12.96 2.67 -11.93
CA THR A 10 13.46 1.58 -12.78
C THR A 10 14.41 0.66 -12.01
N VAL A 11 15.35 1.23 -11.24
CA VAL A 11 16.28 0.45 -10.41
C VAL A 11 15.52 -0.34 -9.34
N ALA A 12 14.56 0.29 -8.64
CA ALA A 12 13.74 -0.37 -7.65
C ALA A 12 12.91 -1.52 -8.24
N TYR A 13 12.38 -1.35 -9.45
CA TYR A 13 11.62 -2.39 -10.15
C TYR A 13 12.48 -3.62 -10.49
N PHE A 14 13.66 -3.43 -11.10
CA PHE A 14 14.56 -4.55 -11.40
C PHE A 14 15.06 -5.26 -10.15
N TRP A 15 15.33 -4.50 -9.08
CA TRP A 15 15.69 -5.09 -7.79
C TRP A 15 14.53 -5.89 -7.20
N GLN A 16 13.30 -5.39 -7.27
CA GLN A 16 12.12 -6.12 -6.81
C GLN A 16 11.94 -7.43 -7.58
N LEU A 17 12.06 -7.40 -8.92
CA LEU A 17 12.01 -8.62 -9.74
C LEU A 17 13.10 -9.64 -9.36
N TYR A 18 14.31 -9.16 -9.05
CA TYR A 18 15.40 -10.01 -8.60
C TYR A 18 15.09 -10.68 -7.25
N THR A 19 14.61 -9.92 -6.25
CA THR A 19 14.25 -10.47 -4.95
C THR A 19 13.06 -11.44 -5.01
N LEU A 20 12.08 -11.18 -5.87
CA LEU A 20 10.99 -12.12 -6.16
C LEU A 20 11.52 -13.42 -6.77
N SER A 21 12.45 -13.32 -7.73
CA SER A 21 13.09 -14.48 -8.35
C SER A 21 13.87 -15.32 -7.33
N ILE A 22 14.53 -14.66 -6.37
CA ILE A 22 15.17 -15.33 -5.22
C ILE A 22 14.14 -16.08 -4.38
N LEU A 23 13.02 -15.42 -4.04
CA LEU A 23 11.99 -16.00 -3.20
C LEU A 23 11.36 -17.26 -3.83
N VAL A 24 11.10 -17.22 -5.15
CA VAL A 24 10.63 -18.38 -5.91
C VAL A 24 11.64 -19.54 -5.85
N LYS A 25 12.94 -19.27 -6.02
CA LYS A 25 13.98 -20.32 -5.92
C LYS A 25 14.15 -20.85 -4.49
N LEU A 26 13.86 -20.02 -3.49
CA LEU A 26 13.93 -20.38 -2.08
C LEU A 26 12.74 -21.24 -1.63
N HIS A 27 11.59 -21.09 -2.28
CA HIS A 27 10.37 -21.86 -2.05
C HIS A 27 10.60 -23.38 -2.07
N GLU A 28 11.51 -23.82 -2.94
CA GLU A 28 11.88 -25.23 -3.17
C GLU A 28 13.36 -25.50 -2.84
N ALA A 29 13.97 -24.66 -2.00
CA ALA A 29 15.40 -24.77 -1.75
C ALA A 29 15.84 -26.06 -1.06
N VAL A 30 14.93 -26.71 -0.32
CA VAL A 30 15.17 -27.95 0.43
C VAL A 30 14.36 -29.09 -0.22
N PRO A 31 15.01 -30.17 -0.67
CA PRO A 31 14.30 -31.33 -1.23
C PRO A 31 13.28 -31.88 -0.23
N GLY A 32 12.02 -32.01 -0.64
CA GLY A 32 10.94 -32.58 0.17
C GLY A 32 10.21 -31.63 1.12
N ARG A 33 10.60 -30.34 1.22
CA ARG A 33 9.86 -29.33 2.03
C ARG A 33 9.57 -28.07 1.23
N ARG A 34 8.28 -27.80 1.01
CA ARG A 34 7.79 -26.61 0.30
C ARG A 34 7.42 -25.52 1.30
N TYR A 35 8.10 -24.37 1.24
CA TYR A 35 7.83 -23.24 2.15
C TYR A 35 6.70 -22.38 1.60
N ASN A 36 5.45 -22.60 2.02
CA ASN A 36 4.31 -21.90 1.44
C ASN A 36 4.11 -20.48 2.00
N ARG A 37 4.73 -20.16 3.13
CA ARG A 37 4.58 -18.86 3.80
C ARG A 37 5.92 -18.17 3.95
N TYR A 38 5.93 -16.86 3.74
CA TYR A 38 7.11 -16.02 3.96
C TYR A 38 7.67 -16.15 5.40
N VAL A 39 6.77 -16.29 6.38
CA VAL A 39 7.14 -16.48 7.79
C VAL A 39 7.91 -17.79 8.01
N GLU A 40 7.50 -18.89 7.36
CA GLU A 40 8.19 -20.19 7.48
C GLU A 40 9.59 -20.14 6.87
N LEU A 41 9.72 -19.46 5.73
CA LEU A 41 11.02 -19.23 5.09
C LEU A 41 11.93 -18.36 5.96
N ALA A 42 11.37 -17.32 6.59
CA ALA A 42 12.10 -16.48 7.54
C ALA A 42 12.54 -17.24 8.78
N GLN A 43 11.70 -18.13 9.32
CA GLN A 43 12.05 -19.02 10.42
C GLN A 43 13.20 -19.97 10.05
N ALA A 44 13.17 -20.53 8.84
CA ALA A 44 14.24 -21.40 8.35
C ALA A 44 15.58 -20.65 8.16
N ALA A 45 15.55 -19.37 7.78
CA ALA A 45 16.75 -18.57 7.57
C ALA A 45 17.33 -17.97 8.87
N PHE A 46 16.48 -17.40 9.72
CA PHE A 46 16.89 -16.57 10.88
C PHE A 46 16.62 -17.23 12.25
N GLY A 47 16.01 -18.42 12.26
CA GLY A 47 15.59 -19.12 13.47
C GLY A 47 14.13 -18.84 13.87
N GLU A 48 13.56 -19.69 14.73
CA GLU A 48 12.13 -19.69 15.04
C GLU A 48 11.60 -18.36 15.61
N LYS A 49 12.28 -17.80 16.62
CA LYS A 49 11.80 -16.57 17.29
C LYS A 49 12.04 -15.32 16.45
N LEU A 50 13.27 -15.16 15.94
CA LEU A 50 13.67 -13.97 15.19
C LEU A 50 12.99 -13.93 13.81
N GLY A 51 12.91 -15.07 13.11
CA GLY A 51 12.26 -15.17 11.81
C GLY A 51 10.77 -14.83 11.85
N VAL A 52 10.05 -15.28 12.90
CA VAL A 52 8.64 -14.88 13.10
C VAL A 52 8.54 -13.38 13.31
N TRP A 53 9.33 -12.81 14.21
CA TRP A 53 9.23 -11.39 14.52
C TRP A 53 9.55 -10.51 13.31
N LEU A 54 10.64 -10.80 12.59
CA LEU A 54 11.06 -10.06 11.39
C LEU A 54 10.05 -10.17 10.24
N ALA A 55 9.38 -11.32 10.08
CA ALA A 55 8.41 -11.51 9.01
C ALA A 55 7.01 -10.98 9.36
N LEU A 56 6.54 -11.25 10.57
CA LEU A 56 5.15 -11.02 10.97
C LEU A 56 4.87 -9.56 11.29
N PHE A 57 5.78 -8.90 12.03
CA PHE A 57 5.59 -7.50 12.41
C PHE A 57 5.44 -6.58 11.19
N PRO A 58 6.36 -6.57 10.20
CA PRO A 58 6.20 -5.68 9.05
C PRO A 58 5.12 -6.12 8.06
N THR A 59 4.66 -7.37 8.12
CA THR A 59 3.56 -7.86 7.27
C THR A 59 2.21 -7.40 7.81
N ILE A 60 1.97 -7.55 9.13
CA ILE A 60 0.76 -7.03 9.77
C ILE A 60 0.73 -5.50 9.70
N TYR A 61 1.85 -4.85 10.02
CA TYR A 61 1.96 -3.40 9.97
C TYR A 61 1.66 -2.84 8.58
N LEU A 62 2.22 -3.46 7.53
CA LEU A 62 1.93 -3.06 6.16
C LEU A 62 0.46 -3.30 5.81
N SER A 63 -0.06 -4.51 6.05
CA SER A 63 -1.43 -4.86 5.68
C SER A 63 -2.45 -3.94 6.36
N ALA A 64 -2.26 -3.65 7.65
CA ALA A 64 -3.11 -2.70 8.40
C ALA A 64 -3.03 -1.28 7.83
N GLY A 65 -1.82 -0.81 7.49
CA GLY A 65 -1.62 0.51 6.86
C GLY A 65 -2.28 0.60 5.48
N THR A 66 -2.07 -0.41 4.64
CA THR A 66 -2.68 -0.52 3.31
C THR A 66 -4.21 -0.61 3.38
N ALA A 67 -4.76 -1.45 4.27
CA ALA A 67 -6.20 -1.59 4.47
C ALA A 67 -6.84 -0.27 4.91
N THR A 68 -6.20 0.43 5.85
CA THR A 68 -6.69 1.74 6.31
C THR A 68 -6.64 2.78 5.19
N ALA A 69 -5.55 2.82 4.41
CA ALA A 69 -5.44 3.74 3.29
C ALA A 69 -6.51 3.45 2.21
N LEU A 70 -6.82 2.18 1.92
CA LEU A 70 -7.89 1.79 1.00
C LEU A 70 -9.28 2.23 1.51
N ILE A 71 -9.52 2.20 2.82
CA ILE A 71 -10.78 2.69 3.39
C ILE A 71 -10.92 4.21 3.20
N LEU A 72 -9.84 4.96 3.47
CA LEU A 72 -9.85 6.42 3.33
C LEU A 72 -10.03 6.84 1.87
N VAL A 73 -9.20 6.30 0.97
CA VAL A 73 -9.30 6.56 -0.47
C VAL A 73 -10.65 6.08 -1.00
N GLY A 74 -11.07 4.87 -0.65
CA GLY A 74 -12.31 4.27 -1.13
C GLY A 74 -13.55 5.08 -0.73
N GLY A 75 -13.63 5.54 0.53
CA GLY A 75 -14.77 6.37 0.93
C GLY A 75 -14.70 7.81 0.39
N GLU A 76 -13.51 8.40 0.25
CA GLU A 76 -13.36 9.71 -0.38
C GLU A 76 -13.76 9.68 -1.86
N THR A 77 -13.35 8.63 -2.59
CA THR A 77 -13.74 8.43 -3.98
C THR A 77 -15.24 8.15 -4.14
N MET A 78 -15.87 7.43 -3.21
CA MET A 78 -17.34 7.28 -3.17
C MET A 78 -18.06 8.62 -2.93
N LYS A 79 -17.54 9.45 -2.02
CA LYS A 79 -18.07 10.80 -1.77
C LYS A 79 -18.00 11.67 -3.03
N LEU A 80 -16.86 11.69 -3.71
CA LEU A 80 -16.66 12.43 -4.95
C LEU A 80 -17.55 11.90 -6.09
N PHE A 81 -17.64 10.57 -6.24
CA PHE A 81 -18.56 9.93 -7.19
C PHE A 81 -20.01 10.40 -6.97
N TYR A 82 -20.48 10.38 -5.72
CA TYR A 82 -21.81 10.85 -5.37
C TYR A 82 -22.02 12.32 -5.75
N GLN A 83 -21.05 13.19 -5.44
CA GLN A 83 -21.11 14.61 -5.81
C GLN A 83 -21.17 14.83 -7.34
N ILE A 84 -20.43 14.03 -8.12
CA ILE A 84 -20.42 14.13 -9.59
C ILE A 84 -21.77 13.70 -10.18
N VAL A 85 -22.32 12.57 -9.72
CA VAL A 85 -23.58 12.00 -10.25
C VAL A 85 -24.79 12.86 -9.86
N CYS A 86 -24.82 13.32 -8.61
CA CYS A 86 -25.95 14.05 -8.05
C CYS A 86 -26.02 15.50 -8.55
N GLY A 87 -24.87 16.12 -8.87
CA GLY A 87 -24.81 17.46 -9.45
C GLY A 87 -25.52 18.53 -8.60
N PRO A 88 -26.16 19.54 -9.21
CA PRO A 88 -26.82 20.64 -8.48
C PRO A 88 -28.14 20.25 -7.79
N LEU A 89 -28.61 19.01 -7.95
CA LEU A 89 -29.92 18.53 -7.46
C LEU A 89 -29.83 17.87 -6.06
N CYS A 90 -28.67 17.91 -5.42
CA CYS A 90 -28.39 17.15 -4.22
C CYS A 90 -28.97 17.80 -2.94
N THR A 91 -29.36 16.98 -1.97
CA THR A 91 -30.00 17.40 -0.71
C THR A 91 -29.11 18.33 0.13
N PRO A 92 -29.70 19.30 0.87
CA PRO A 92 -28.96 20.34 1.60
C PRO A 92 -28.15 19.84 2.79
N SER A 93 -28.30 18.57 3.22
CA SER A 93 -27.51 17.95 4.29
C SER A 93 -26.51 16.94 3.70
N PRO A 94 -25.27 17.35 3.40
CA PRO A 94 -24.27 16.44 2.85
C PRO A 94 -23.88 15.38 3.87
N ILE A 95 -23.85 14.12 3.43
CA ILE A 95 -23.27 13.00 4.19
C ILE A 95 -21.81 13.34 4.51
N SER A 96 -21.41 13.13 5.77
CA SER A 96 -20.06 13.41 6.25
C SER A 96 -19.01 12.46 5.65
N THR A 97 -17.75 12.89 5.59
CA THR A 97 -16.65 12.05 5.08
C THR A 97 -16.52 10.73 5.87
N VAL A 98 -16.77 10.77 7.19
CA VAL A 98 -16.71 9.59 8.07
C VAL A 98 -17.80 8.58 7.74
N GLU A 99 -19.02 9.04 7.46
CA GLU A 99 -20.11 8.16 7.05
C GLU A 99 -19.79 7.45 5.73
N TRP A 100 -19.15 8.15 4.78
CA TRP A 100 -18.66 7.51 3.55
C TRP A 100 -17.57 6.46 3.81
N TYR A 101 -16.64 6.71 4.74
CA TYR A 101 -15.67 5.70 5.17
C TYR A 101 -16.35 4.46 5.78
N LEU A 102 -17.42 4.67 6.56
CA LEU A 102 -18.21 3.59 7.14
C LEU A 102 -18.96 2.80 6.08
N VAL A 103 -19.56 3.47 5.08
CA VAL A 103 -20.22 2.80 3.94
C VAL A 103 -19.23 1.93 3.18
N PHE A 104 -18.06 2.48 2.84
CA PHE A 104 -17.00 1.72 2.15
C PHE A 104 -16.54 0.52 2.99
N THR A 105 -16.29 0.71 4.28
CA THR A 105 -15.86 -0.36 5.19
C THR A 105 -16.92 -1.46 5.29
N SER A 106 -18.19 -1.09 5.37
CA SER A 106 -19.31 -2.03 5.41
C SER A 106 -19.36 -2.89 4.15
N LEU A 107 -19.21 -2.27 2.97
CA LEU A 107 -19.15 -2.98 1.70
C LEU A 107 -17.93 -3.91 1.62
N ALA A 108 -16.76 -3.44 2.06
CA ALA A 108 -15.53 -4.23 2.11
C ALA A 108 -15.66 -5.43 3.06
N VAL A 109 -16.31 -5.26 4.22
CA VAL A 109 -16.55 -6.34 5.19
C VAL A 109 -17.55 -7.35 4.64
N ILE A 110 -18.62 -6.92 3.96
CA ILE A 110 -19.58 -7.81 3.30
C ILE A 110 -18.87 -8.65 2.22
N LEU A 111 -18.10 -8.02 1.34
CA LEU A 111 -17.31 -8.72 0.32
C LEU A 111 -16.28 -9.66 0.95
N SER A 112 -15.70 -9.29 2.09
CA SER A 112 -14.78 -10.15 2.82
C SER A 112 -15.44 -11.40 3.36
N GLN A 113 -16.78 -11.47 3.49
CA GLN A 113 -17.45 -12.69 3.97
C GLN A 113 -17.45 -13.82 2.92
N LEU A 114 -17.13 -13.52 1.66
CA LEU A 114 -17.06 -14.52 0.60
C LEU A 114 -16.00 -15.58 0.95
N PRO A 115 -16.38 -16.86 1.14
CA PRO A 115 -15.48 -17.87 1.69
C PRO A 115 -14.69 -18.64 0.61
N ASN A 116 -14.98 -18.44 -0.67
CA ASN A 116 -14.50 -19.32 -1.75
C ASN A 116 -13.29 -18.73 -2.50
N LEU A 117 -12.20 -19.49 -2.63
CA LEU A 117 -10.99 -19.12 -3.39
C LEU A 117 -11.31 -18.74 -4.85
N ASN A 118 -12.30 -19.41 -5.46
CA ASN A 118 -12.77 -19.09 -6.81
C ASN A 118 -13.41 -17.68 -6.89
N SER A 119 -14.04 -17.24 -5.81
CA SER A 119 -14.63 -15.90 -5.72
C SER A 119 -13.55 -14.82 -5.57
N ILE A 120 -12.47 -15.13 -4.83
CA ILE A 120 -11.33 -14.21 -4.68
C ILE A 120 -10.57 -14.06 -6.00
N ALA A 121 -10.40 -15.14 -6.77
CA ALA A 121 -9.83 -15.06 -8.12
C ALA A 121 -10.65 -14.14 -9.04
N GLY A 122 -11.98 -14.23 -8.99
CA GLY A 122 -12.88 -13.33 -9.72
C GLY A 122 -12.76 -11.86 -9.28
N LEU A 123 -12.70 -11.62 -7.96
CA LEU A 123 -12.45 -10.28 -7.39
C LEU A 123 -11.09 -9.72 -7.83
N SER A 124 -10.05 -10.54 -7.88
CA SER A 124 -8.74 -10.15 -8.38
C SER A 124 -8.75 -9.82 -9.87
N LEU A 125 -9.53 -10.56 -10.67
CA LEU A 125 -9.71 -10.28 -12.10
C LEU A 125 -10.42 -8.93 -12.30
N ILE A 126 -11.48 -8.66 -11.55
CA ILE A 126 -12.19 -7.37 -11.56
C ILE A 126 -11.23 -6.25 -11.13
N GLY A 127 -10.45 -6.46 -10.07
CA GLY A 127 -9.42 -5.50 -9.63
C GLY A 127 -8.41 -5.21 -10.73
N GLY A 128 -7.87 -6.24 -11.39
CA GLY A 128 -6.94 -6.06 -12.51
C GLY A 128 -7.54 -5.34 -13.71
N ALA A 129 -8.77 -5.71 -14.12
CA ALA A 129 -9.46 -5.07 -15.23
C ALA A 129 -9.78 -3.60 -14.94
N THR A 130 -10.34 -3.32 -13.76
CA THR A 130 -10.65 -1.95 -13.33
C THR A 130 -9.37 -1.11 -13.21
N ALA A 131 -8.28 -1.69 -12.73
CA ALA A 131 -6.96 -1.05 -12.67
C ALA A 131 -6.44 -0.64 -14.05
N ILE A 132 -6.45 -1.55 -15.01
CA ILE A 132 -6.03 -1.24 -16.38
C ILE A 132 -6.93 -0.16 -16.98
N MET A 133 -8.24 -0.25 -16.76
CA MET A 133 -9.21 0.72 -17.30
C MET A 133 -9.00 2.13 -16.73
N TYR A 134 -8.99 2.31 -15.40
CA TYR A 134 -8.86 3.66 -14.83
C TYR A 134 -7.46 4.24 -15.09
N CYS A 135 -6.40 3.43 -15.11
CA CYS A 135 -5.05 3.88 -15.48
C CYS A 135 -5.02 4.36 -16.94
N THR A 136 -5.62 3.59 -17.86
CA THR A 136 -5.71 3.96 -19.27
C THR A 136 -6.52 5.24 -19.45
N MET A 137 -7.66 5.38 -18.75
CA MET A 137 -8.46 6.60 -18.77
C MET A 137 -7.68 7.80 -18.24
N SER A 138 -7.01 7.65 -17.09
CA SER A 138 -6.22 8.71 -16.47
C SER A 138 -5.08 9.17 -17.39
N TRP A 139 -4.41 8.22 -18.06
CA TRP A 139 -3.37 8.52 -19.03
C TRP A 139 -3.92 9.24 -20.27
N VAL A 140 -5.01 8.74 -20.86
CA VAL A 140 -5.65 9.37 -22.03
C VAL A 140 -6.12 10.79 -21.69
N LEU A 141 -6.78 10.98 -20.54
CA LEU A 141 -7.22 12.30 -20.07
C LEU A 141 -6.03 13.25 -19.84
N SER A 142 -4.93 12.75 -19.30
CA SER A 142 -3.72 13.56 -19.07
C SER A 142 -3.05 14.01 -20.37
N VAL A 143 -3.18 13.24 -21.45
CA VAL A 143 -2.61 13.57 -22.78
C VAL A 143 -3.56 14.42 -23.61
N SER A 144 -4.86 14.18 -23.52
CA SER A 144 -5.87 14.87 -24.33
C SER A 144 -6.22 16.27 -23.81
N GLN A 145 -6.09 16.51 -22.50
CA GLN A 145 -6.43 17.79 -21.90
C GLN A 145 -5.28 18.79 -21.97
N GLN A 146 -5.63 20.06 -22.11
CA GLN A 146 -4.64 21.15 -22.11
C GLN A 146 -4.06 21.32 -20.71
N ARG A 147 -2.77 21.63 -20.66
CA ARG A 147 -2.08 21.88 -19.39
C ARG A 147 -2.73 23.05 -18.65
N PRO A 148 -3.17 22.88 -17.39
CA PRO A 148 -3.67 23.98 -16.59
C PRO A 148 -2.58 25.05 -16.43
N THR A 149 -2.90 26.30 -16.78
CA THR A 149 -1.96 27.44 -16.75
C THR A 149 -1.56 27.84 -15.33
N ALA A 150 -2.34 27.44 -14.32
CA ALA A 150 -2.13 27.77 -12.91
C ALA A 150 -1.10 26.89 -12.17
N VAL A 151 -0.53 25.86 -12.81
CA VAL A 151 0.34 24.88 -12.13
C VAL A 151 1.83 25.15 -12.43
N SER A 152 2.52 25.69 -11.42
CA SER A 152 3.98 25.76 -11.40
C SER A 152 4.57 24.44 -10.90
N TYR A 153 5.46 23.84 -11.71
CA TYR A 153 6.27 22.67 -11.32
C TYR A 153 7.62 23.09 -10.75
N GLU A 154 7.79 24.38 -10.46
CA GLU A 154 9.01 24.91 -9.90
C GLU A 154 9.14 24.41 -8.47
N GLN A 155 10.29 23.81 -8.17
CA GLN A 155 10.54 23.17 -6.90
C GLN A 155 10.51 24.24 -5.81
N VAL A 156 9.68 24.08 -4.78
CA VAL A 156 9.74 24.92 -3.58
C VAL A 156 11.14 24.74 -3.01
N ARG A 157 12.05 25.68 -3.28
CA ARG A 157 13.45 25.60 -2.85
C ARG A 157 13.45 25.58 -1.32
N SER A 158 13.75 24.41 -0.77
CA SER A 158 14.03 24.29 0.66
C SER A 158 15.28 25.10 0.97
N THR A 159 15.22 25.94 2.00
CA THR A 159 16.26 26.91 2.36
C THR A 159 17.55 26.26 2.90
N SER A 160 17.57 24.94 3.13
CA SER A 160 18.73 24.19 3.65
C SER A 160 18.95 22.86 2.90
N PHE A 161 20.21 22.47 2.74
CA PHE A 161 20.60 21.17 2.14
C PHE A 161 20.02 19.97 2.92
N GLY A 162 20.01 20.07 4.25
CA GLY A 162 19.49 19.01 5.12
C GLY A 162 18.01 18.75 4.91
N SER A 163 17.19 19.79 4.79
CA SER A 163 15.74 19.63 4.57
C SER A 163 15.42 19.04 3.19
N SER A 164 16.20 19.41 2.16
CA SER A 164 16.10 18.83 0.82
C SER A 164 16.44 17.33 0.82
N LEU A 165 17.50 16.93 1.53
CA LEU A 165 17.92 15.53 1.65
C LEU A 165 16.85 14.68 2.36
N PHE A 166 16.37 15.12 3.53
CA PHE A 166 15.34 14.38 4.27
C PHE A 166 14.00 14.32 3.54
N SER A 167 13.62 15.40 2.84
CA SER A 167 12.43 15.39 1.97
C SER A 167 12.57 14.39 0.82
N THR A 168 13.78 14.28 0.24
CA THR A 168 14.06 13.29 -0.82
C THR A 168 14.00 11.87 -0.28
N LEU A 169 14.58 11.61 0.89
CA LEU A 169 14.50 10.30 1.57
C LEU A 169 13.07 9.93 1.93
N ASN A 170 12.26 10.87 2.41
CA ASN A 170 10.84 10.64 2.66
C ASN A 170 10.10 10.29 1.37
N ALA A 171 10.34 11.01 0.28
CA ALA A 171 9.74 10.71 -1.03
C ALA A 171 10.12 9.31 -1.54
N LEU A 172 11.39 8.93 -1.39
CA LEU A 172 11.86 7.57 -1.70
C LEU A 172 11.19 6.51 -0.83
N GLY A 173 10.96 6.78 0.45
CA GLY A 173 10.16 5.93 1.35
C GLY A 173 8.71 5.77 0.90
N ILE A 174 8.07 6.85 0.42
CA ILE A 174 6.69 6.79 -0.11
C ILE A 174 6.64 5.97 -1.41
N ILE A 175 7.61 6.14 -2.30
CA ILE A 175 7.75 5.32 -3.52
C ILE A 175 7.94 3.85 -3.16
N ALA A 176 8.77 3.57 -2.17
CA ALA A 176 9.00 2.23 -1.64
C ALA A 176 7.72 1.59 -1.09
N PHE A 177 6.93 2.35 -0.31
CA PHE A 177 5.61 1.91 0.17
C PHE A 177 4.70 1.54 -1.02
N ALA A 178 4.75 2.33 -2.09
CA ALA A 178 3.96 2.13 -3.30
C ALA A 178 4.34 0.85 -4.08
N PHE A 179 5.63 0.50 -4.18
CA PHE A 179 6.06 -0.77 -4.80
C PHE A 179 5.64 -2.01 -4.02
N ARG A 180 5.34 -1.87 -2.72
CA ARG A 180 4.83 -2.97 -1.88
C ARG A 180 3.30 -3.03 -1.85
N GLY A 181 2.63 -1.89 -2.02
CA GLY A 181 1.18 -1.75 -2.14
C GLY A 181 0.78 -1.28 -3.54
N HIS A 182 0.94 -2.17 -4.53
CA HIS A 182 0.88 -1.93 -5.99
C HIS A 182 -0.26 -1.04 -6.53
N ASN A 183 -1.29 -0.73 -5.74
CA ASN A 183 -2.45 0.09 -6.14
C ASN A 183 -2.55 1.48 -5.47
N LEU A 184 -1.72 1.81 -4.47
CA LEU A 184 -1.84 3.06 -3.68
C LEU A 184 -0.83 4.17 -4.08
N SER A 185 -0.01 3.90 -5.10
CA SER A 185 1.12 4.75 -5.50
C SER A 185 0.73 6.20 -5.82
N LEU A 186 -0.31 6.39 -6.63
CA LEU A 186 -0.68 7.71 -7.16
C LEU A 186 -1.57 8.52 -6.20
N GLU A 187 -2.27 7.86 -5.30
CA GLU A 187 -3.27 8.50 -4.44
C GLU A 187 -2.67 9.00 -3.13
N ILE A 188 -1.65 8.30 -2.60
CA ILE A 188 -0.95 8.71 -1.37
C ILE A 188 0.04 9.86 -1.63
N GLN A 189 0.61 9.95 -2.84
CA GLN A 189 1.72 10.86 -3.18
C GLN A 189 1.31 12.32 -3.42
N MET A 190 0.01 12.67 -3.30
CA MET A 190 -0.51 13.98 -3.69
C MET A 190 -1.30 14.67 -2.55
N PRO A 191 -1.48 16.01 -2.59
CA PRO A 191 -2.11 16.81 -1.52
C PRO A 191 -3.45 16.20 -1.06
N PRO A 192 -3.97 16.51 0.16
CA PRO A 192 -4.97 15.80 0.98
C PRO A 192 -6.21 15.08 0.36
N GLY A 193 -6.09 14.45 -0.80
CA GLY A 193 -7.15 13.87 -1.62
C GLY A 193 -6.65 13.20 -2.93
N GLY A 194 -5.34 13.14 -3.19
CA GLY A 194 -4.75 12.34 -4.25
C GLY A 194 -4.98 12.84 -5.69
N ILE A 195 -4.55 12.06 -6.68
CA ILE A 195 -4.66 12.40 -8.11
C ILE A 195 -6.11 12.57 -8.57
N LEU A 196 -7.05 11.84 -7.95
CA LEU A 196 -8.46 11.88 -8.32
C LEU A 196 -9.13 13.17 -7.87
N THR A 197 -8.82 13.67 -6.68
CA THR A 197 -9.28 14.99 -6.25
C THR A 197 -8.71 16.09 -7.12
N ALA A 198 -7.44 15.99 -7.54
CA ALA A 198 -6.87 16.91 -8.51
C ALA A 198 -7.57 16.84 -9.88
N LEU A 199 -7.89 15.63 -10.37
CA LEU A 199 -8.66 15.42 -11.60
C LEU A 199 -10.04 16.11 -11.50
N TYR A 200 -10.74 15.93 -10.38
CA TYR A 200 -12.04 16.56 -10.13
C TYR A 200 -11.94 18.09 -10.07
N ILE A 201 -10.97 18.64 -9.34
CA ILE A 201 -10.81 20.09 -9.17
C ILE A 201 -10.44 20.77 -10.48
N PHE A 202 -9.48 20.22 -11.23
CA PHE A 202 -8.94 20.88 -12.43
C PHE A 202 -9.70 20.58 -13.71
N HIS A 203 -10.28 19.38 -13.83
CA HIS A 203 -10.94 18.93 -15.07
C HIS A 203 -12.41 18.57 -14.87
N GLY A 204 -12.99 18.84 -13.70
CA GLY A 204 -14.40 18.56 -13.40
C GLY A 204 -15.39 19.32 -14.30
N HIS A 205 -14.96 20.43 -14.90
CA HIS A 205 -15.77 21.23 -15.81
C HIS A 205 -15.47 20.94 -17.30
N ASP A 206 -14.29 20.42 -17.62
CA ASP A 206 -13.83 20.17 -19.00
C ASP A 206 -14.21 18.77 -19.51
N ILE A 207 -14.49 17.84 -18.58
CA ILE A 207 -14.79 16.43 -18.87
C ILE A 207 -16.29 16.16 -18.71
N SER A 208 -16.84 15.27 -19.53
CA SER A 208 -18.22 14.81 -19.36
C SER A 208 -18.42 14.15 -18.00
N ARG A 209 -19.50 14.53 -17.29
CA ARG A 209 -19.81 14.03 -15.95
C ARG A 209 -19.85 12.49 -15.89
N GLY A 210 -20.35 11.85 -16.94
CA GLY A 210 -20.41 10.39 -17.05
C GLY A 210 -19.02 9.73 -17.11
N LEU A 211 -18.09 10.31 -17.87
CA LEU A 211 -16.72 9.79 -17.97
C LEU A 211 -15.98 9.92 -16.63
N LEU A 212 -16.14 11.08 -15.98
CA LEU A 212 -15.56 11.34 -14.67
C LEU A 212 -16.14 10.37 -13.62
N ALA A 213 -17.47 10.26 -13.55
CA ALA A 213 -18.15 9.32 -12.65
C ALA A 213 -17.71 7.87 -12.88
N ALA A 214 -17.52 7.44 -14.14
CA ALA A 214 -17.02 6.11 -14.47
C ALA A 214 -15.60 5.88 -13.94
N THR A 215 -14.68 6.85 -14.08
CA THR A 215 -13.32 6.75 -13.52
C THR A 215 -13.34 6.56 -12.00
N PHE A 216 -14.14 7.37 -11.28
CA PHE A 216 -14.26 7.24 -9.83
C PHE A 216 -14.88 5.89 -9.42
N LEU A 217 -15.90 5.42 -10.15
CA LEU A 217 -16.52 4.12 -9.88
C LEU A 217 -15.55 2.96 -10.09
N LEU A 218 -14.72 3.00 -11.15
CA LEU A 218 -13.68 2.00 -11.39
C LEU A 218 -12.66 1.95 -10.25
N VAL A 219 -12.28 3.11 -9.71
CA VAL A 219 -11.38 3.19 -8.56
C VAL A 219 -12.01 2.58 -7.31
N VAL A 220 -13.30 2.83 -7.05
CA VAL A 220 -14.01 2.21 -5.92
C VAL A 220 -13.97 0.69 -6.02
N PHE A 221 -14.24 0.10 -7.19
CA PHE A 221 -14.13 -1.34 -7.41
C PHE A 221 -12.70 -1.88 -7.25
N ASN A 222 -11.70 -1.15 -7.74
CA ASN A 222 -10.30 -1.50 -7.53
C ASN A 222 -9.92 -1.45 -6.03
N CYS A 223 -10.39 -0.45 -5.28
CA CYS A 223 -10.15 -0.35 -3.85
C CYS A 223 -10.79 -1.50 -3.06
N LEU A 224 -12.05 -1.85 -3.39
CA LEU A 224 -12.77 -2.96 -2.75
C LEU A 224 -12.09 -4.31 -2.99
N SER A 225 -11.68 -4.59 -4.23
CA SER A 225 -10.96 -5.83 -4.58
C SER A 225 -9.57 -5.87 -3.95
N SER A 226 -8.83 -4.76 -3.98
CA SER A 226 -7.52 -4.62 -3.32
C SER A 226 -7.61 -4.89 -1.83
N PHE A 227 -8.65 -4.38 -1.15
CA PHE A 227 -8.83 -4.59 0.28
C PHE A 227 -8.90 -6.08 0.62
N GLN A 228 -9.58 -6.89 -0.21
CA GLN A 228 -9.66 -8.33 0.01
C GLN A 228 -8.30 -9.01 -0.13
N ILE A 229 -7.54 -8.67 -1.18
CA ILE A 229 -6.23 -9.27 -1.47
C ILE A 229 -5.23 -8.93 -0.35
N TYR A 230 -5.15 -7.66 0.06
CA TYR A 230 -4.18 -7.21 1.05
C TYR A 230 -4.55 -7.60 2.49
N SER A 231 -5.82 -7.84 2.79
CA SER A 231 -6.27 -8.27 4.12
C SER A 231 -6.16 -9.79 4.33
N MET A 232 -6.06 -10.58 3.26
CA MET A 232 -5.98 -12.04 3.33
C MET A 232 -4.83 -12.56 4.21
N PRO A 233 -3.58 -12.03 4.15
CA PRO A 233 -2.49 -12.49 5.02
C PRO A 233 -2.77 -12.26 6.51
N VAL A 234 -3.52 -11.21 6.86
CA VAL A 234 -3.91 -10.93 8.25
C VAL A 234 -4.98 -11.90 8.71
N PHE A 235 -5.99 -12.17 7.87
CA PHE A 235 -7.02 -13.17 8.15
C PHE A 235 -6.39 -14.55 8.37
N ASP A 236 -5.49 -14.97 7.48
CA ASP A 236 -4.77 -16.23 7.61
C ASP A 236 -3.86 -16.28 8.85
N SER A 237 -3.38 -15.13 9.32
CA SER A 237 -2.58 -15.03 10.56
C SER A 237 -3.45 -15.17 11.80
N PHE A 238 -4.63 -14.52 11.82
CA PHE A 238 -5.61 -14.67 12.90
C PHE A 238 -6.14 -16.11 12.98
N GLU A 239 -6.45 -16.74 11.85
CA GLU A 239 -6.88 -18.13 11.80
C GLU A 239 -5.78 -19.09 12.27
N ALA A 240 -4.53 -18.86 11.86
CA ALA A 240 -3.39 -19.67 12.32
C ALA A 240 -3.16 -19.53 13.83
N PHE A 241 -3.26 -18.31 14.36
CA PHE A 241 -3.15 -18.05 15.80
C PHE A 241 -4.28 -18.74 16.60
N TYR A 242 -5.52 -18.63 16.13
CA TYR A 242 -6.67 -19.28 16.77
C TYR A 242 -6.54 -20.81 16.74
N THR A 243 -6.18 -21.38 15.58
CA THR A 243 -6.03 -22.83 15.41
C THR A 243 -4.89 -23.37 16.27
N GLY A 244 -3.76 -22.65 16.34
CA GLY A 244 -2.62 -23.03 17.17
C GLY A 244 -2.90 -23.00 18.67
N ARG A 245 -3.76 -22.09 19.14
CA ARG A 245 -4.12 -22.00 20.57
C ARG A 245 -5.22 -22.97 20.97
N THR A 246 -6.19 -23.18 20.08
CA THR A 246 -7.43 -23.88 20.42
C THR A 246 -7.45 -25.33 19.91
N ASN A 247 -6.48 -25.72 19.07
CA ASN A 247 -6.41 -27.03 18.38
C ASN A 247 -7.72 -27.45 17.71
N ARG A 248 -8.54 -26.47 17.31
CA ARG A 248 -9.85 -26.65 16.68
C ARG A 248 -9.88 -25.90 15.36
N PRO A 249 -10.59 -26.42 14.33
CA PRO A 249 -10.77 -25.69 13.09
C PRO A 249 -11.52 -24.37 13.36
N CYS A 250 -11.13 -23.31 12.65
CA CYS A 250 -11.77 -22.02 12.77
C CYS A 250 -13.21 -22.11 12.22
N SER A 251 -14.21 -21.83 13.05
CA SER A 251 -15.61 -21.83 12.61
C SER A 251 -15.89 -20.63 11.71
N VAL A 252 -16.94 -20.73 10.87
CA VAL A 252 -17.36 -19.62 10.00
C VAL A 252 -17.67 -18.36 10.80
N TRP A 253 -18.25 -18.50 12.00
CA TRP A 253 -18.55 -17.38 12.89
C TRP A 253 -17.29 -16.70 13.45
N VAL A 254 -16.28 -17.48 13.82
CA VAL A 254 -15.00 -16.94 14.32
C VAL A 254 -14.27 -16.22 13.18
N ARG A 255 -14.26 -16.82 11.98
CA ARG A 255 -13.71 -16.18 10.77
C ARG A 255 -14.42 -14.87 10.43
N SER A 256 -15.76 -14.87 10.47
CA SER A 256 -16.55 -13.66 10.23
C SER A 256 -16.25 -12.59 11.28
N GLY A 257 -16.15 -12.98 12.55
CA GLY A 257 -15.75 -12.11 13.66
C GLY A 257 -14.39 -11.46 13.45
N PHE A 258 -13.36 -12.21 13.04
CA PHE A 258 -12.04 -11.66 12.74
C PHE A 258 -12.07 -10.65 11.58
N ARG A 259 -12.84 -10.92 10.53
CA ARG A 259 -12.98 -10.04 9.36
C ARG A 259 -13.67 -8.72 9.72
N ILE A 260 -14.77 -8.80 10.48
CA ILE A 260 -15.49 -7.64 10.99
C ILE A 260 -14.58 -6.80 11.90
N PHE A 261 -13.92 -7.45 12.87
CA PHE A 261 -13.02 -6.80 13.81
C PHE A 261 -11.89 -6.05 13.10
N TYR A 262 -11.24 -6.69 12.12
CA TYR A 262 -10.17 -6.07 11.34
C TYR A 262 -10.65 -4.87 10.53
N GLY A 263 -11.81 -4.97 9.89
CA GLY A 263 -12.41 -3.88 9.12
C GLY A 263 -12.70 -2.65 9.99
N PHE A 264 -13.35 -2.86 11.14
CA PHE A 264 -13.67 -1.76 12.06
C PHE A 264 -12.44 -1.17 12.76
N ILE A 265 -11.44 -1.98 13.11
CA ILE A 265 -10.17 -1.44 13.64
C ILE A 265 -9.47 -0.59 12.59
N SER A 266 -9.42 -1.05 11.34
CA SER A 266 -8.81 -0.28 10.26
C SER A 266 -9.56 1.04 10.04
N LEU A 267 -10.89 1.03 10.08
CA LEU A 267 -11.71 2.25 10.03
C LEU A 267 -11.40 3.20 11.21
N PHE A 268 -11.33 2.67 12.43
CA PHE A 268 -11.02 3.46 13.62
C PHE A 268 -9.62 4.11 13.52
N ILE A 269 -8.62 3.35 13.08
CA ILE A 269 -7.26 3.87 12.84
C ILE A 269 -7.29 4.96 11.77
N GLY A 270 -8.06 4.79 10.69
CA GLY A 270 -8.20 5.78 9.63
C GLY A 270 -8.81 7.09 10.10
N ILE A 271 -9.87 7.02 10.91
CA ILE A 271 -10.54 8.20 11.48
C ILE A 271 -9.67 8.88 12.55
N ALA A 272 -8.98 8.08 13.38
CA ALA A 272 -8.11 8.60 14.44
C ALA A 272 -6.84 9.24 13.89
N LEU A 273 -6.30 8.71 12.77
CA LEU A 273 -5.06 9.14 12.14
C LEU A 273 -5.32 9.60 10.68
N PRO A 274 -6.05 10.71 10.46
CA PRO A 274 -6.32 11.21 9.10
C PRO A 274 -5.05 11.66 8.35
N PHE A 275 -3.90 11.69 9.04
CA PHE A 275 -2.58 12.01 8.49
C PHE A 275 -1.80 10.75 8.05
N LEU A 276 -2.46 9.62 7.82
CA LEU A 276 -1.78 8.39 7.36
C LEU A 276 -0.94 8.59 6.09
N SER A 277 -1.33 9.50 5.20
CA SER A 277 -0.52 9.90 4.05
C SER A 277 0.83 10.50 4.46
N SER A 278 0.92 11.25 5.55
CA SER A 278 2.20 11.76 6.06
C SER A 278 3.04 10.69 6.75
N LEU A 279 2.42 9.58 7.19
CA LEU A 279 3.14 8.42 7.73
C LEU A 279 3.65 7.49 6.62
N ALA A 280 3.15 7.60 5.38
CA ALA A 280 3.47 6.67 4.30
C ALA A 280 4.97 6.50 4.04
N GLY A 281 5.77 7.57 4.16
CA GLY A 281 7.23 7.46 4.01
C GLY A 281 7.90 6.66 5.13
N LEU A 282 7.42 6.80 6.36
CA LEU A 282 7.85 5.99 7.51
C LEU A 282 7.35 4.54 7.38
N LEU A 283 6.10 4.35 6.95
CA LEU A 283 5.50 3.03 6.69
C LEU A 283 6.32 2.27 5.63
N GLY A 284 6.67 2.94 4.53
CA GLY A 284 7.56 2.41 3.50
C GLY A 284 8.94 2.11 4.07
N GLY A 285 9.56 3.08 4.74
CA GLY A 285 10.88 2.94 5.38
C GLY A 285 11.02 1.68 6.23
N LEU A 286 10.08 1.43 7.14
CA LEU A 286 10.11 0.27 8.05
C LEU A 286 9.82 -1.06 7.36
N THR A 287 9.16 -1.04 6.21
CA THR A 287 8.72 -2.24 5.49
C THR A 287 9.65 -2.64 4.36
N LEU A 288 10.51 -1.72 3.91
CA LEU A 288 11.54 -1.92 2.88
C LEU A 288 12.48 -3.12 3.11
N PRO A 289 12.89 -3.46 4.35
CA PRO A 289 13.77 -4.60 4.55
C PRO A 289 13.13 -5.89 4.07
N VAL A 290 11.81 -6.04 4.23
CA VAL A 290 11.10 -7.27 3.84
C VAL A 290 11.14 -7.49 2.33
N THR A 291 11.13 -6.43 1.53
CA THR A 291 11.18 -6.51 0.07
C THR A 291 12.60 -6.62 -0.46
N PHE A 292 13.49 -5.70 -0.07
CA PHE A 292 14.80 -5.57 -0.72
C PHE A 292 15.96 -6.26 0.00
N ALA A 293 15.88 -6.42 1.33
CA ALA A 293 17.01 -6.92 2.13
C ALA A 293 16.84 -8.39 2.55
N TYR A 294 15.69 -8.74 3.10
CA TYR A 294 15.45 -10.04 3.71
C TYR A 294 15.55 -11.20 2.71
N PRO A 295 15.00 -11.13 1.47
CA PRO A 295 15.18 -12.23 0.51
C PRO A 295 16.66 -12.50 0.19
N CYS A 296 17.49 -11.46 0.08
CA CYS A 296 18.93 -11.59 -0.13
C CYS A 296 19.63 -12.21 1.08
N PHE A 297 19.29 -11.81 2.31
CA PHE A 297 19.81 -12.44 3.52
C PHE A 297 19.36 -13.90 3.66
N MET A 298 18.10 -14.21 3.36
CA MET A 298 17.57 -15.56 3.36
C MET A 298 18.30 -16.45 2.34
N TRP A 299 18.57 -15.92 1.14
CA TRP A 299 19.38 -16.61 0.13
C TRP A 299 20.77 -16.97 0.65
N ILE A 300 21.47 -16.03 1.27
CA ILE A 300 22.81 -16.26 1.85
C ILE A 300 22.75 -17.32 2.95
N CYS A 301 21.77 -17.25 3.86
CA CYS A 301 21.66 -18.17 4.99
C CYS A 301 21.29 -19.60 4.56
N ILE A 302 20.37 -19.73 3.59
CA ILE A 302 19.82 -21.03 3.17
C ILE A 302 20.72 -21.70 2.13
N LYS A 303 21.08 -21.00 1.04
CA LYS A 303 21.86 -21.58 -0.06
C LYS A 303 23.36 -21.63 0.22
N LYS A 304 23.86 -20.84 1.18
CA LYS A 304 25.28 -20.77 1.55
C LYS A 304 26.22 -20.70 0.32
N PRO A 305 26.08 -19.67 -0.54
CA PRO A 305 26.91 -19.55 -1.74
C PRO A 305 28.40 -19.49 -1.38
N GLU A 306 29.25 -20.01 -2.29
CA GLU A 306 30.70 -19.97 -2.12
C GLU A 306 31.19 -18.56 -1.80
N ARG A 307 32.06 -18.45 -0.80
CA ARG A 307 32.61 -17.16 -0.36
C ARG A 307 33.34 -16.51 -1.53
N PHE A 308 33.09 -15.22 -1.75
CA PHE A 308 33.63 -14.43 -2.87
C PHE A 308 33.11 -14.78 -4.28
N SER A 309 32.10 -15.64 -4.39
CA SER A 309 31.38 -15.82 -5.66
C SER A 309 30.60 -14.57 -6.06
N TYR A 310 30.32 -14.41 -7.36
CA TYR A 310 29.46 -13.33 -7.87
C TYR A 310 28.11 -13.25 -7.14
N SER A 311 27.46 -14.42 -6.92
CA SER A 311 26.19 -14.48 -6.19
C SER A 311 26.31 -14.02 -4.74
N TRP A 312 27.47 -14.26 -4.11
CA TRP A 312 27.73 -13.85 -2.72
C TRP A 312 27.84 -12.33 -2.62
N TYR A 313 28.63 -11.69 -3.48
CA TYR A 313 28.79 -10.23 -3.50
C TYR A 313 27.49 -9.49 -3.84
N VAL A 314 26.75 -9.96 -4.85
CA VAL A 314 25.49 -9.34 -5.25
C VAL A 314 24.47 -9.39 -4.11
N ASN A 315 24.27 -10.55 -3.49
CA ASN A 315 23.28 -10.68 -2.41
C ASN A 315 23.69 -9.90 -1.15
N TRP A 316 24.97 -9.91 -0.78
CA TRP A 316 25.43 -9.11 0.37
C TRP A 316 25.32 -7.62 0.11
N GLY A 317 25.74 -7.16 -1.07
CA GLY A 317 25.66 -5.76 -1.49
C GLY A 317 24.23 -5.25 -1.50
N LEU A 318 23.30 -5.99 -2.13
CA LEU A 318 21.89 -5.63 -2.14
C LEU A 318 21.28 -5.68 -0.73
N ALA A 319 21.60 -6.69 0.08
CA ALA A 319 21.09 -6.76 1.46
C ALA A 319 21.53 -5.56 2.32
N LEU A 320 22.81 -5.17 2.23
CA LEU A 320 23.34 -4.00 2.95
C LEU A 320 22.73 -2.70 2.43
N LEU A 321 22.60 -2.56 1.11
CA LEU A 321 22.04 -1.37 0.49
C LEU A 321 20.56 -1.21 0.83
N GLY A 322 19.80 -2.33 0.85
CA GLY A 322 18.38 -2.33 1.22
C GLY A 322 18.15 -1.97 2.69
N THR A 323 19.00 -2.45 3.59
CA THR A 323 18.93 -2.08 5.02
C THR A 323 19.31 -0.61 5.25
N ALA A 324 20.38 -0.13 4.63
CA ALA A 324 20.77 1.28 4.69
C ALA A 324 19.68 2.20 4.13
N PHE A 325 19.07 1.82 3.02
CA PHE A 325 17.98 2.56 2.39
C PHE A 325 16.72 2.60 3.25
N SER A 326 16.38 1.49 3.91
CA SER A 326 15.28 1.43 4.89
C SER A 326 15.51 2.37 6.08
N LEU A 327 16.71 2.36 6.65
CA LEU A 327 17.07 3.22 7.78
C LEU A 327 16.99 4.70 7.37
N ALA A 328 17.58 5.05 6.22
CA ALA A 328 17.58 6.42 5.71
C ALA A 328 16.15 6.92 5.40
N SER A 329 15.32 6.09 4.77
CA SER A 329 13.92 6.44 4.48
C SER A 329 13.08 6.60 5.74
N SER A 330 13.30 5.75 6.75
CA SER A 330 12.62 5.86 8.06
C SER A 330 12.99 7.16 8.78
N VAL A 331 14.28 7.54 8.76
CA VAL A 331 14.74 8.83 9.30
C VAL A 331 14.12 10.00 8.54
N GLY A 332 14.05 9.93 7.21
CA GLY A 332 13.37 10.94 6.39
C GLY A 332 11.88 11.07 6.72
N GLY A 333 11.20 9.94 6.94
CA GLY A 333 9.80 9.90 7.38
C GLY A 333 9.59 10.55 8.74
N VAL A 334 10.41 10.21 9.74
CA VAL A 334 10.35 10.83 11.07
C VAL A 334 10.61 12.33 10.99
N TRP A 335 11.62 12.76 10.23
CA TRP A 335 11.93 14.17 10.05
C TRP A 335 10.78 14.94 9.39
N SER A 336 10.15 14.35 8.36
CA SER A 336 8.98 14.93 7.70
C SER A 336 7.83 15.12 8.67
N ILE A 337 7.56 14.15 9.54
CA ILE A 337 6.48 14.23 10.55
C ILE A 337 6.76 15.36 11.55
N ILE A 338 8.00 15.49 12.03
CA ILE A 338 8.40 16.52 12.99
C ILE A 338 8.29 17.91 12.36
N ASN A 339 8.86 18.09 11.17
CA ASN A 339 8.93 19.39 10.49
C ASN A 339 7.56 19.86 9.98
N THR A 340 6.70 18.94 9.56
CA THR A 340 5.33 19.27 9.16
C THR A 340 4.48 19.77 10.35
N GLY A 341 4.94 19.55 11.59
CA GLY A 341 4.28 20.02 12.80
C GLY A 341 2.85 19.48 12.87
N MET A 342 2.69 18.21 13.23
CA MET A 342 1.37 17.60 13.36
C MET A 342 0.49 18.42 14.31
N LYS A 343 -0.36 19.31 13.77
CA LYS A 343 -1.56 19.76 14.45
C LYS A 343 -2.47 18.54 14.46
N LEU A 344 -2.31 17.70 15.49
CA LEU A 344 -3.05 16.47 15.71
C LEU A 344 -4.54 16.79 15.82
N LYS A 345 -5.22 16.89 14.67
CA LYS A 345 -6.67 17.00 14.58
C LYS A 345 -7.26 15.59 14.70
N PHE A 346 -7.11 15.00 15.89
CA PHE A 346 -7.76 13.72 16.20
C PHE A 346 -9.27 13.86 15.94
N PHE A 347 -9.86 12.88 15.25
CA PHE A 347 -11.31 12.82 14.96
C PHE A 347 -11.88 13.94 14.08
N LYS A 348 -11.05 14.63 13.27
CA LYS A 348 -11.51 15.54 12.22
C LYS A 348 -10.83 15.21 10.88
N PRO A 349 -11.30 14.18 10.16
CA PRO A 349 -10.90 13.99 8.77
C PRO A 349 -11.35 15.19 7.93
N ASN A 350 -10.48 15.65 7.02
CA ASN A 350 -10.74 16.83 6.19
C ASN A 350 -11.82 16.58 5.12
#